data_AF-A0A4R2NRK0-F1
#
_entry.id   AF-A0A4R2NRK0-F1
#
_cell.length_a   1.000
_cell.length_b   1.000
_cell.length_c   1.000
_cell.angle_alpha   90.00
_cell.angle_beta   90.00
_cell.angle_gamma   90.00
#
_symmetry.space_group_name_H-M   'P 1'
#
loop_
_entity.id
_entity.type
_entity.pdbx_description
1 polymer ?
#
loop_
_entity_poly.entity_id
_entity_poly.type
_entity_poly.pdbx_seq_one_letter_code
_entity_poly.pdbx_strand_id
1 'polypeptide(L)'
;MNSFIFFLCKVSIVFTLLYIIYRLLFNNHTFYQLNRIVLLLFIPLSIYTATLKAVIPIETKSIEIPSFSEIGTKTVATFLNIEQSTNTKIKSTKSESPILYIYILGSLFFLFSFIKSLLKLYQLKRNSTSIKKGKYSLIYSNVTQTFSCFNWIFLPTSDNNKDKHIIIEHEKKHVDYLHTFDLLLTELFIVVFWFNPFVYLYRKSLKSIHEYQVDNELLTHQNINKIDYLNLLKREIENSIQTNLYSYFGHPTIKKRIKMIAKSKSNTMLKIKYLAILPVIFLLMVSFTKATTILPIKKVVYSSKPSISPIKSDSKIDITAQFGLNKHPFLKNTTRQHNGIDIRAAVGTTIVATADGVIASASSEGNWGNLLIIKHENGFETLYAHLNSFNCKKGQVVKKGEVIGYSGETGKVKGPHLHYAIKLNNEFVNPIDYIK
;
A
#
# COMPACT_ATOMS: atom_id res chain seq x y z
N MET A 1 -6.51 5.02 7.78
CA MET A 1 -5.33 4.44 8.48
C MET A 1 -4.09 4.72 7.64
N ASN A 2 -3.03 5.30 8.21
CA ASN A 2 -1.85 5.72 7.45
C ASN A 2 -1.17 4.50 6.78
N SER A 3 -1.00 4.56 5.45
CA SER A 3 -0.39 3.47 4.66
C SER A 3 1.01 3.09 5.18
N PHE A 4 1.72 4.05 5.76
CA PHE A 4 3.03 3.88 6.36
C PHE A 4 3.02 2.99 7.62
N ILE A 5 2.08 3.18 8.54
CA ILE A 5 2.00 2.37 9.77
C ILE A 5 1.65 0.93 9.40
N PHE A 6 0.74 0.75 8.45
CA PHE A 6 0.41 -0.59 7.95
C PHE A 6 1.62 -1.28 7.32
N PHE A 7 2.47 -0.54 6.60
CA PHE A 7 3.74 -1.05 6.09
C PHE A 7 4.69 -1.49 7.23
N LEU A 8 4.87 -0.68 8.26
CA LEU A 8 5.70 -1.04 9.42
C LEU A 8 5.18 -2.29 10.14
N CYS A 9 3.87 -2.41 10.33
CA CYS A 9 3.28 -3.61 10.92
C CYS A 9 3.55 -4.85 10.07
N LYS A 10 3.42 -4.77 8.74
CA LYS A 10 3.75 -5.88 7.84
C LYS A 10 5.20 -6.32 7.97
N VAL A 11 6.15 -5.40 7.87
CA VAL A 11 7.58 -5.71 8.01
C VAL A 11 7.84 -6.37 9.36
N SER A 12 7.24 -5.83 10.44
CA SER A 12 7.39 -6.37 11.80
C SER A 12 6.87 -7.81 11.92
N ILE A 13 5.70 -8.12 11.34
CA ILE A 13 5.12 -9.47 11.35
C ILE A 13 6.00 -10.44 10.57
N VAL A 14 6.41 -10.07 9.35
CA VAL A 14 7.29 -10.90 8.51
C VAL A 14 8.62 -11.19 9.22
N PHE A 15 9.27 -10.14 9.74
CA PHE A 15 10.54 -10.27 10.45
C PHE A 15 10.42 -11.20 11.65
N THR A 16 9.35 -11.04 12.44
CA THR A 16 9.08 -11.87 13.62
C THR A 16 8.92 -13.33 13.24
N LEU A 17 8.15 -13.62 12.19
CA LEU A 17 7.90 -14.99 11.74
C LEU A 17 9.19 -15.65 11.23
N LEU A 18 9.99 -14.95 10.41
CA LEU A 18 11.30 -15.43 9.96
C LEU A 18 12.24 -15.72 11.13
N TYR A 19 12.28 -14.83 12.13
CA TYR A 19 13.12 -15.00 13.31
C TYR A 19 12.68 -16.18 14.19
N ILE A 20 11.38 -16.40 14.37
CA ILE A 20 10.84 -17.55 15.12
C ILE A 20 11.25 -18.86 14.43
N ILE A 21 11.08 -18.94 13.11
CA ILE A 21 11.50 -20.11 12.32
C ILE A 21 13.00 -20.36 12.48
N TYR A 22 13.81 -19.31 12.44
CA TYR A 22 15.24 -19.44 12.70
C TYR A 22 15.54 -20.01 14.09
N ARG A 23 14.84 -19.51 15.10
CA ARG A 23 15.04 -19.94 16.48
C ARG A 23 14.70 -21.41 16.68
N LEU A 24 13.68 -21.91 15.99
CA LEU A 24 13.24 -23.31 16.04
C LEU A 24 14.17 -24.24 15.24
N LEU A 25 14.58 -23.83 14.04
CA LEU A 25 15.24 -24.73 13.10
C LEU A 25 16.78 -24.65 13.12
N PHE A 26 17.38 -23.49 13.37
CA PHE A 26 18.81 -23.24 13.08
C PHE A 26 19.67 -22.86 14.28
N ASN A 27 19.07 -22.39 15.39
CA ASN A 27 19.79 -21.83 16.54
C ASN A 27 20.80 -22.79 17.20
N ASN A 28 20.68 -24.11 16.97
CA ASN A 28 21.57 -25.11 17.54
C ASN A 28 22.64 -25.62 16.57
N HIS A 29 22.68 -25.17 15.32
CA HIS A 29 23.66 -25.65 14.35
C HIS A 29 25.01 -24.95 14.53
N THR A 30 26.11 -25.68 14.32
CA THR A 30 27.48 -25.17 14.40
C THR A 30 27.94 -24.48 13.10
N PHE A 31 27.02 -24.19 12.18
CA PHE A 31 27.30 -23.47 10.93
C PHE A 31 27.20 -21.96 11.15
N TYR A 32 28.12 -21.41 11.93
CA TYR A 32 28.03 -20.05 12.42
C TYR A 32 28.00 -18.99 11.31
N GLN A 33 28.78 -19.17 10.24
CA GLN A 33 28.77 -18.26 9.08
C GLN A 33 27.44 -18.27 8.33
N LEU A 34 26.83 -19.44 8.11
CA LEU A 34 25.51 -19.54 7.48
C LEU A 34 24.43 -18.94 8.37
N ASN A 35 24.49 -19.17 9.68
CA ASN A 35 23.56 -18.57 10.64
C ASN A 35 23.66 -17.03 10.64
N ARG A 36 24.88 -16.48 10.60
CA ARG A 36 25.09 -15.03 10.46
C ARG A 36 24.46 -14.49 9.18
N ILE A 37 24.76 -15.10 8.03
CA ILE A 37 24.23 -14.68 6.73
C ILE A 37 22.69 -14.71 6.73
N VAL A 38 22.09 -15.80 7.20
CA VAL A 38 20.63 -15.93 7.27
C VAL A 38 20.01 -14.85 8.14
N LEU A 39 20.55 -14.60 9.33
CA LEU A 39 20.04 -13.55 10.21
C LEU A 39 20.14 -12.18 9.54
N LEU A 40 21.28 -11.85 8.92
CA LEU A 40 21.46 -10.58 8.23
C LEU A 40 20.51 -10.42 7.04
N LEU A 41 20.19 -11.52 6.33
CA LEU A 41 19.24 -11.51 5.21
C LEU A 41 17.79 -11.25 5.64
N PHE A 42 17.41 -11.54 6.89
CA PHE A 42 16.04 -11.30 7.35
C PHE A 42 15.64 -9.82 7.33
N ILE A 43 16.58 -8.90 7.59
CA ILE A 43 16.32 -7.46 7.56
C ILE A 43 15.85 -7.03 6.15
N PRO A 44 16.67 -7.13 5.09
CA PRO A 44 16.27 -6.70 3.75
C PRO A 44 15.08 -7.52 3.20
N LEU A 45 15.00 -8.80 3.52
CA LEU A 45 13.92 -9.68 3.08
C LEU A 45 12.55 -9.30 3.67
N SER A 46 12.51 -8.94 4.95
CA SER A 46 11.28 -8.47 5.61
C SER A 46 10.76 -7.16 5.01
N ILE A 47 11.68 -6.28 4.59
CA ILE A 47 11.35 -5.03 3.90
C ILE A 47 10.85 -5.32 2.49
N TYR A 48 11.58 -6.14 1.73
CA TYR A 48 11.26 -6.48 0.34
C TYR A 48 9.89 -7.16 0.21
N THR A 49 9.62 -8.18 1.03
CA THR A 49 8.32 -8.88 1.02
C THR A 49 7.14 -7.95 1.35
N ALA A 50 7.35 -6.94 2.20
CA ALA A 50 6.32 -5.98 2.56
C ALA A 50 6.06 -4.89 1.50
N THR A 51 7.03 -4.60 0.61
CA THR A 51 6.87 -3.61 -0.46
C THR A 51 6.17 -4.16 -1.70
N LEU A 52 6.14 -5.49 -1.88
CA LEU A 52 5.55 -6.11 -3.05
C LEU A 52 4.04 -5.86 -3.12
N LYS A 53 3.62 -5.26 -4.22
CA LYS A 53 2.22 -5.17 -4.62
C LYS A 53 1.95 -6.33 -5.57
N ALA A 54 1.14 -7.29 -5.12
CA ALA A 54 0.56 -8.38 -5.92
C ALA A 54 1.54 -9.12 -6.86
N VAL A 55 2.16 -10.21 -6.38
CA VAL A 55 3.03 -11.09 -7.19
C VAL A 55 2.22 -12.06 -8.05
N ILE A 56 0.99 -12.40 -7.64
CA ILE A 56 0.13 -13.34 -8.35
C ILE A 56 -1.23 -12.66 -8.56
N PRO A 57 -1.67 -12.41 -9.81
CA PRO A 57 -3.06 -12.11 -10.08
C PRO A 57 -3.86 -13.38 -9.79
N ILE A 58 -4.31 -13.51 -8.54
CA ILE A 58 -5.30 -14.53 -8.20
C ILE A 58 -6.59 -14.05 -8.85
N GLU A 59 -7.01 -14.70 -9.94
CA GLU A 59 -8.34 -14.53 -10.53
C GLU A 59 -9.38 -15.01 -9.52
N THR A 60 -9.70 -14.17 -8.54
CA THR A 60 -10.89 -14.38 -7.73
C THR A 60 -12.07 -13.98 -8.61
N LYS A 61 -12.71 -14.96 -9.27
CA LYS A 61 -14.06 -14.80 -9.80
C LYS A 61 -15.02 -14.64 -8.62
N SER A 62 -15.00 -13.48 -7.97
CA SER A 62 -16.09 -13.05 -7.10
C SER A 62 -17.20 -12.55 -8.02
N ILE A 63 -18.29 -13.32 -8.10
CA ILE A 63 -19.54 -12.83 -8.67
C ILE A 63 -20.11 -11.84 -7.64
N GLU A 64 -19.71 -10.58 -7.76
CA GLU A 64 -20.42 -9.49 -7.09
C GLU A 64 -21.72 -9.26 -7.84
N ILE A 65 -22.84 -9.64 -7.23
CA ILE A 65 -24.16 -9.19 -7.67
C ILE A 65 -24.21 -7.70 -7.34
N PRO A 66 -24.27 -6.78 -8.33
CA PRO A 66 -24.33 -5.36 -8.03
C PRO A 66 -25.61 -5.08 -7.24
N SER A 67 -25.45 -4.54 -6.03
CA SER A 67 -26.58 -4.00 -5.29
C SER A 67 -27.14 -2.81 -6.08
N PHE A 68 -28.47 -2.79 -6.27
CA PHE A 68 -29.17 -1.84 -7.13
C PHE A 68 -28.98 -0.37 -6.71
N SER A 69 -28.44 -0.12 -5.52
CA SER A 69 -28.18 1.20 -4.95
C SER A 69 -26.90 1.90 -5.45
N GLU A 70 -25.95 1.20 -6.09
CA GLU A 70 -24.73 1.85 -6.62
C GLU A 70 -24.88 2.39 -8.06
N ILE A 71 -25.94 2.02 -8.76
CA ILE A 71 -26.15 2.39 -10.18
C ILE A 71 -26.62 3.86 -10.31
N GLY A 72 -27.23 4.42 -9.26
CA GLY A 72 -27.73 5.80 -9.26
C GLY A 72 -26.70 6.88 -8.91
N THR A 73 -25.62 6.54 -8.21
CA THR A 73 -24.69 7.56 -7.65
C THR A 73 -23.43 7.76 -8.50
N LYS A 74 -22.94 6.73 -9.19
CA LYS A 74 -21.72 6.82 -10.03
C LYS A 74 -21.94 7.57 -11.34
N THR A 75 -23.12 7.46 -11.96
CA THR A 75 -23.47 8.21 -13.19
C THR A 75 -23.70 9.69 -12.88
N VAL A 76 -24.45 10.02 -11.83
CA VAL A 76 -24.69 11.42 -11.42
C VAL A 76 -23.40 12.15 -11.01
N ALA A 77 -22.48 11.48 -10.31
CA ALA A 77 -21.19 12.05 -9.94
C ALA A 77 -20.27 12.33 -11.15
N THR A 78 -20.45 11.61 -12.26
CA THR A 78 -19.64 11.83 -13.48
C THR A 78 -20.15 13.01 -14.31
N PHE A 79 -21.47 13.27 -14.29
CA PHE A 79 -22.07 14.42 -14.99
C PHE A 79 -22.01 15.74 -14.20
N LEU A 80 -21.96 15.70 -12.86
CA LEU A 80 -21.82 16.90 -12.04
C LEU A 80 -20.39 17.45 -11.98
N ASN A 81 -19.39 16.68 -12.42
CA ASN A 81 -17.97 17.08 -12.36
C ASN A 81 -17.47 17.89 -13.57
N ILE A 82 -18.34 18.26 -14.53
CA ILE A 82 -17.93 19.04 -15.71
C ILE A 82 -18.10 20.55 -15.51
N GLU A 83 -18.79 21.01 -14.47
CA GLU A 83 -18.90 22.45 -14.14
C GLU A 83 -18.53 22.75 -12.68
N GLN A 84 -17.28 22.50 -12.29
CA GLN A 84 -16.65 23.22 -11.16
C GLN A 84 -15.13 22.99 -11.12
N SER A 85 -14.41 23.55 -12.09
CA SER A 85 -12.99 23.88 -11.94
C SER A 85 -12.85 25.35 -11.55
N THR A 86 -13.39 25.72 -10.39
CA THR A 86 -12.93 26.90 -9.66
C THR A 86 -12.31 26.44 -8.35
N ASN A 87 -11.06 26.84 -8.18
CA ASN A 87 -10.20 26.54 -7.05
C ASN A 87 -10.93 26.68 -5.71
N THR A 88 -11.31 25.56 -5.12
CA THR A 88 -11.32 25.41 -3.67
C THR A 88 -10.51 24.18 -3.34
N LYS A 89 -9.23 24.41 -3.03
CA LYS A 89 -8.48 23.54 -2.13
C LYS A 89 -9.26 23.48 -0.82
N ILE A 90 -10.22 22.57 -0.75
CA ILE A 90 -10.61 21.99 0.52
C ILE A 90 -9.33 21.30 1.00
N LYS A 91 -8.56 22.01 1.84
CA LYS A 91 -7.61 21.36 2.74
C LYS A 91 -8.46 20.42 3.58
N SER A 92 -8.63 19.19 3.09
CA SER A 92 -8.88 18.07 3.98
C SER A 92 -7.69 18.08 4.92
N THR A 93 -7.87 18.64 6.11
CA THR A 93 -7.00 18.38 7.24
C THR A 93 -7.07 16.87 7.42
N LYS A 94 -6.13 16.17 6.78
CA LYS A 94 -5.82 14.78 7.08
C LYS A 94 -5.53 14.82 8.58
N SER A 95 -6.51 14.40 9.37
CA SER A 95 -6.33 14.17 10.80
C SER A 95 -5.26 13.08 10.87
N GLU A 96 -4.01 13.51 11.02
CA GLU A 96 -2.90 12.60 11.20
C GLU A 96 -3.19 11.87 12.51
N SER A 97 -3.45 10.57 12.39
CA SER A 97 -3.78 9.74 13.53
C SER A 97 -2.70 9.89 14.61
N PRO A 98 -3.06 10.10 15.89
CA PRO A 98 -2.10 10.37 16.98
C PRO A 98 -1.01 9.30 17.12
N ILE A 99 -1.29 8.08 16.64
CA ILE A 99 -0.36 6.95 16.60
C ILE A 99 0.91 7.22 15.76
N LEU A 100 0.85 8.09 14.75
CA LEU A 100 2.04 8.45 13.95
C LEU A 100 3.00 9.31 14.78
N TYR A 101 2.47 10.27 15.56
CA TYR A 101 3.29 11.11 16.43
C TYR A 101 3.96 10.30 17.54
N ILE A 102 3.24 9.34 18.14
CA ILE A 102 3.81 8.40 19.13
C ILE A 102 4.95 7.59 18.51
N TYR A 103 4.75 7.08 17.29
CA TYR A 103 5.79 6.34 16.57
C TYR A 103 7.04 7.19 16.32
N ILE A 104 6.87 8.42 15.82
CA ILE A 104 7.98 9.34 15.53
C ILE A 104 8.74 9.67 16.81
N LEU A 105 8.04 9.99 17.89
CA LEU A 105 8.65 10.32 19.19
C LEU A 105 9.48 9.14 19.73
N GLY A 106 8.94 7.92 19.66
CA GLY A 106 9.69 6.71 20.03
C GLY A 106 10.93 6.51 19.15
N SER A 107 10.80 6.62 17.84
CA SER A 107 11.93 6.46 16.91
C SER A 107 13.01 7.51 17.15
N LEU A 108 12.65 8.76 17.43
CA LEU A 108 13.59 9.83 17.79
C LEU A 108 14.32 9.54 19.11
N PHE A 109 13.63 9.01 20.13
CA PHE A 109 14.27 8.64 21.40
C PHE A 109 15.33 7.54 21.22
N PHE A 110 15.01 6.50 20.44
CA PHE A 110 15.96 5.42 20.14
C PHE A 110 17.10 5.90 19.23
N LEU A 111 16.81 6.78 18.26
CA LEU A 111 17.82 7.40 17.42
C LEU A 111 18.80 8.23 18.25
N PHE A 112 18.30 9.05 19.17
CA PHE A 112 19.12 9.82 20.09
C PHE A 112 19.99 8.91 20.97
N SER A 113 19.41 7.82 21.51
CA SER A 113 20.14 6.84 22.30
C SER A 113 21.26 6.16 21.51
N PHE A 114 21.00 5.83 20.24
CA PHE A 114 21.99 5.30 19.31
C PHE A 114 23.12 6.31 19.04
N ILE A 115 22.79 7.56 18.71
CA ILE A 115 23.79 8.63 18.48
C ILE A 115 24.64 8.86 19.74
N LYS A 116 24.01 8.93 20.92
CA LYS A 116 24.73 9.06 22.20
C LYS A 116 25.74 7.93 22.42
N SER A 117 25.39 6.70 22.04
CA SER A 117 26.29 5.54 22.16
C SER A 117 27.52 5.67 21.24
N LEU A 118 27.33 6.15 20.00
CA LEU A 118 28.42 6.43 19.06
C LEU A 118 29.30 7.59 19.52
N LEU A 119 28.69 8.66 20.03
CA LEU A 119 29.43 9.80 20.57
C LEU A 119 30.29 9.38 21.78
N LYS A 120 29.75 8.56 22.68
CA LYS A 120 30.52 8.04 23.83
C LYS A 120 31.71 7.19 23.39
N LEU A 121 31.53 6.34 22.37
CA LEU A 121 32.63 5.56 21.79
C LEU A 121 33.70 6.47 21.16
N TYR A 122 33.29 7.50 20.44
CA TYR A 122 34.22 8.46 19.82
C TYR A 122 34.96 9.32 20.86
N GLN A 123 34.27 9.77 21.90
CA GLN A 123 34.86 10.47 23.05
C GLN A 123 35.90 9.59 23.74
N LEU A 124 35.58 8.30 23.98
CA LEU A 124 36.52 7.35 24.56
C LEU A 124 37.78 7.22 23.70
N LYS A 125 37.64 7.06 22.38
CA LYS A 125 38.78 7.03 21.46
C LYS A 125 39.63 8.31 21.55
N ARG A 126 39.00 9.49 21.54
CA ARG A 126 39.70 10.78 21.54
C ARG A 126 40.53 11.00 22.80
N ASN A 127 40.05 10.50 23.93
CA ASN A 127 40.71 10.69 25.24
C ASN A 127 41.74 9.59 25.57
N SER A 128 42.04 8.71 24.61
CA SER A 128 42.86 7.51 24.84
C SER A 128 44.13 7.53 24.01
N THR A 129 45.16 6.81 24.46
CA THR A 129 46.40 6.67 23.71
C THR A 129 46.25 5.56 22.67
N SER A 130 46.54 5.87 21.39
CA SER A 130 46.39 4.93 20.29
C SER A 130 47.74 4.52 19.70
N ILE A 131 47.98 3.21 19.58
CA ILE A 131 49.13 2.63 18.90
C ILE A 131 48.62 1.87 17.66
N LYS A 132 49.07 2.28 16.47
CA LYS A 132 48.71 1.58 15.23
C LYS A 132 49.63 0.37 15.03
N LYS A 133 49.06 -0.83 14.90
CA LYS A 133 49.77 -2.07 14.56
C LYS A 133 49.11 -2.69 13.32
N GLY A 134 49.64 -2.34 12.14
CA GLY A 134 49.12 -2.81 10.85
C GLY A 134 47.67 -2.36 10.60
N LYS A 135 46.77 -3.33 10.37
CA LYS A 135 45.33 -3.12 10.18
C LYS A 135 44.60 -2.67 11.46
N TYR A 136 45.18 -2.94 12.63
CA TYR A 136 44.53 -2.72 13.94
C TYR A 136 45.07 -1.47 14.63
N SER A 137 44.22 -0.79 15.40
CA SER A 137 44.62 0.26 16.34
C SER A 137 44.36 -0.18 17.76
N LEU A 138 45.43 -0.39 18.54
CA LEU A 138 45.34 -0.69 19.96
C LEU A 138 45.15 0.62 20.72
N ILE A 139 44.04 0.74 21.45
CA ILE A 139 43.67 1.94 22.19
C ILE A 139 43.73 1.62 23.68
N TYR A 140 44.65 2.24 24.41
CA TYR A 140 44.73 2.08 25.86
C TYR A 140 43.86 3.14 26.52
N SER A 141 42.86 2.68 27.26
CA SER A 141 41.80 3.52 27.82
C SER A 141 41.38 3.01 29.20
N ASN A 142 40.72 3.86 29.98
CA ASN A 142 40.17 3.47 31.28
C ASN A 142 38.87 2.67 31.12
N VAL A 143 38.99 1.46 30.58
CA VAL A 143 37.89 0.50 30.37
C VAL A 143 38.06 -0.70 31.28
N THR A 144 36.96 -1.28 31.74
CA THR A 144 36.97 -2.46 32.62
C THR A 144 37.25 -3.76 31.88
N GLN A 145 36.90 -3.83 30.59
CA GLN A 145 37.01 -5.01 29.75
C GLN A 145 37.57 -4.63 28.38
N THR A 146 38.34 -5.55 27.79
CA THR A 146 38.80 -5.42 26.41
C THR A 146 37.62 -5.60 25.46
N PHE A 147 37.49 -4.73 24.46
CA PHE A 147 36.49 -4.90 23.40
C PHE A 147 36.97 -4.28 22.09
N SER A 148 36.44 -4.78 20.98
CA SER A 148 36.71 -4.27 19.63
C SER A 148 35.55 -3.48 19.05
N CYS A 149 35.87 -2.44 18.30
CA CYS A 149 34.92 -1.68 17.51
C CYS A 149 35.58 -1.09 16.27
N PHE A 150 35.00 -1.30 15.10
CA PHE A 150 35.60 -0.98 13.80
C PHE A 150 37.00 -1.61 13.68
N ASN A 151 38.05 -0.81 13.54
CA ASN A 151 39.44 -1.27 13.52
C ASN A 151 40.16 -0.99 14.87
N TRP A 152 39.40 -0.61 15.91
CA TRP A 152 39.91 -0.21 17.21
C TRP A 152 39.73 -1.35 18.21
N ILE A 153 40.78 -1.64 18.97
CA ILE A 153 40.75 -2.62 20.06
C ILE A 153 41.08 -1.85 21.34
N PHE A 154 40.09 -1.69 22.20
CA PHE A 154 40.22 -0.99 23.47
C PHE A 154 40.76 -1.93 24.53
N LEU A 155 41.88 -1.57 25.15
CA LEU A 155 42.58 -2.32 26.17
C LEU A 155 42.56 -1.54 27.50
N PRO A 156 42.37 -2.22 28.65
CA PRO A 156 42.57 -1.59 29.95
C PRO A 156 44.03 -1.19 30.12
N THR A 157 44.27 -0.02 30.72
CA THR A 157 45.62 0.46 31.04
C THR A 157 46.33 -0.39 32.10
N SER A 158 45.60 -1.10 32.97
CA SER A 158 46.15 -1.87 34.10
C SER A 158 46.01 -3.39 33.97
N ASP A 159 45.89 -3.93 32.76
CA ASP A 159 45.67 -5.37 32.58
C ASP A 159 46.98 -6.19 32.64
N ASN A 160 47.23 -6.80 33.80
CA ASN A 160 48.35 -7.70 34.13
C ASN A 160 48.05 -9.18 33.86
N ASN A 161 46.96 -9.50 33.15
CA ASN A 161 46.59 -10.89 32.86
C ASN A 161 47.62 -11.59 31.97
N LYS A 162 48.11 -12.76 32.41
CA LYS A 162 49.01 -13.63 31.62
C LYS A 162 48.41 -14.07 30.29
N ASP A 163 47.08 -14.12 30.20
CA ASP A 163 46.34 -14.59 29.02
C ASP A 163 45.91 -13.46 28.06
N LYS A 164 46.47 -12.25 28.23
CA LYS A 164 46.13 -11.06 27.43
C LYS A 164 46.27 -11.27 25.93
N HIS A 165 47.23 -12.11 25.50
CA HIS A 165 47.41 -12.45 24.09
C HIS A 165 46.15 -13.12 23.50
N ILE A 166 45.55 -14.07 24.22
CA ILE A 166 44.34 -14.79 23.75
C ILE A 166 43.17 -13.82 23.59
N ILE A 167 43.00 -12.89 24.53
CA ILE A 167 41.94 -11.87 24.48
C ILE A 167 42.17 -10.91 23.30
N ILE A 168 43.39 -10.47 23.06
CA ILE A 168 43.71 -9.60 21.92
C ILE A 168 43.44 -10.32 20.59
N GLU A 169 43.83 -11.58 20.46
CA GLU A 169 43.55 -12.37 19.25
C GLU A 169 42.04 -12.58 19.04
N HIS A 170 41.28 -12.80 20.12
CA HIS A 170 39.82 -12.85 20.08
C HIS A 170 39.23 -11.55 19.50
N GLU A 171 39.63 -10.40 20.03
CA GLU A 171 39.14 -9.10 19.57
C GLU A 171 39.58 -8.76 18.13
N LYS A 172 40.77 -9.18 17.70
CA LYS A 172 41.19 -9.03 16.30
C LYS A 172 40.26 -9.77 15.34
N LYS A 173 39.80 -10.98 15.70
CA LYS A 173 38.87 -11.73 14.85
C LYS A 173 37.51 -11.06 14.75
N HIS A 174 37.02 -10.37 15.78
CA HIS A 174 35.82 -9.53 15.66
C HIS A 174 35.98 -8.40 14.64
N VAL A 175 37.15 -7.75 14.61
CA VAL A 175 37.52 -6.74 13.61
C VAL A 175 37.58 -7.34 12.22
N ASP A 176 38.23 -8.50 12.05
CA ASP A 176 38.38 -9.17 10.75
C ASP A 176 37.04 -9.57 10.15
N TYR A 177 36.13 -10.09 10.97
CA TYR A 177 34.79 -10.46 10.54
C TYR A 177 33.84 -9.26 10.43
N LEU A 178 34.29 -8.04 10.71
CA LEU A 178 33.51 -6.81 10.60
C LEU A 178 32.22 -6.83 11.46
N HIS A 179 32.25 -7.49 12.62
CA HIS A 179 31.07 -7.68 13.49
C HIS A 179 30.46 -6.36 13.98
N THR A 180 31.23 -5.27 14.02
CA THR A 180 30.69 -3.94 14.34
C THR A 180 29.60 -3.49 13.37
N PHE A 181 29.75 -3.75 12.06
CA PHE A 181 28.77 -3.31 11.07
C PHE A 181 27.44 -4.04 11.20
N ASP A 182 27.47 -5.35 11.49
CA ASP A 182 26.28 -6.15 11.79
C ASP A 182 25.49 -5.58 12.99
N LEU A 183 26.21 -5.17 14.04
CA LEU A 183 25.60 -4.56 15.23
C LEU A 183 25.02 -3.19 14.91
N LEU A 184 25.72 -2.34 14.14
CA LEU A 184 25.20 -1.04 13.70
C LEU A 184 23.93 -1.19 12.87
N LEU A 185 23.92 -2.11 11.90
CA LEU A 185 22.74 -2.41 11.10
C LEU A 185 21.56 -2.84 11.98
N THR A 186 21.82 -3.67 13.00
CA THR A 186 20.80 -4.12 13.94
C THR A 186 20.28 -2.99 14.81
N GLU A 187 21.16 -2.11 15.32
CA GLU A 187 20.73 -0.94 16.10
C GLU A 187 19.90 0.03 15.25
N LEU A 188 20.29 0.30 14.00
CA LEU A 188 19.49 1.10 13.07
C LEU A 188 18.11 0.49 12.82
N PHE A 189 18.04 -0.84 12.69
CA PHE A 189 16.78 -1.55 12.56
C PHE A 189 15.92 -1.46 13.84
N ILE A 190 16.53 -1.50 15.03
CA ILE A 190 15.83 -1.25 16.31
C ILE A 190 15.27 0.18 16.37
N VAL A 191 15.97 1.19 15.87
CA VAL A 191 15.47 2.58 15.85
C VAL A 191 14.14 2.71 15.09
N VAL A 192 13.99 1.95 14.00
CA VAL A 192 12.75 1.94 13.19
C VAL A 192 11.69 1.04 13.81
N PHE A 193 12.07 -0.14 14.30
CA PHE A 193 11.16 -1.17 14.81
C PHE A 193 11.22 -1.32 16.33
N TRP A 194 11.38 -0.21 17.05
CA TRP A 194 11.59 -0.20 18.50
C TRP A 194 10.45 -0.85 19.29
N PHE A 195 9.23 -0.81 18.75
CA PHE A 195 8.05 -1.42 19.34
C PHE A 195 8.04 -2.95 19.20
N ASN A 196 8.91 -3.55 18.38
CA ASN A 196 8.96 -4.99 18.18
C ASN A 196 9.96 -5.66 19.15
N PRO A 197 9.49 -6.48 20.12
CA PRO A 197 10.36 -7.14 21.10
C PRO A 197 11.32 -8.16 20.47
N PHE A 198 10.97 -8.75 19.32
CA PHE A 198 11.79 -9.77 18.66
C PHE A 198 13.07 -9.20 18.06
N VAL A 199 13.13 -7.90 17.77
CA VAL A 199 14.36 -7.26 17.27
C VAL A 199 15.46 -7.27 18.34
N TYR A 200 15.09 -7.10 19.62
CA TYR A 200 16.04 -7.19 20.73
C TYR A 200 16.53 -8.63 20.97
N LEU A 201 15.65 -9.62 20.77
CA LEU A 201 16.02 -11.04 20.83
C LEU A 201 16.94 -11.41 19.65
N TYR A 202 16.63 -10.92 18.45
CA TYR A 202 17.46 -11.04 17.27
C TYR A 202 18.87 -10.48 17.52
N ARG A 203 18.98 -9.27 18.09
CA ARG A 203 20.27 -8.67 18.47
C ARG A 203 21.09 -9.58 19.39
N LYS A 204 20.44 -10.20 20.39
CA LYS A 204 21.10 -11.14 21.31
C LYS A 204 21.59 -12.41 20.59
N SER A 205 20.80 -12.92 19.65
CA SER A 205 21.15 -14.09 18.84
C SER A 205 22.30 -13.81 17.89
N LEU A 206 22.31 -12.66 17.22
CA LEU A 206 23.40 -12.23 16.33
C LEU A 206 24.71 -12.07 17.10
N LYS A 207 24.69 -11.39 18.26
CA LYS A 207 25.85 -11.32 19.17
C LYS A 207 26.36 -12.71 19.54
N SER A 208 25.46 -13.63 19.91
CA SER A 208 25.85 -14.99 20.27
C SER A 208 26.55 -15.71 19.11
N ILE A 209 26.09 -15.52 17.87
CA ILE A 209 26.75 -16.10 16.70
C ILE A 209 28.13 -15.47 16.47
N HIS A 210 28.28 -14.15 16.64
CA HIS A 210 29.59 -13.49 16.53
C HIS A 210 30.60 -14.11 17.49
N GLU A 211 30.22 -14.32 18.75
CA GLU A 211 31.05 -15.01 19.74
C GLU A 211 31.39 -16.44 19.27
N TYR A 212 30.41 -17.22 18.81
CA TYR A 212 30.65 -18.59 18.37
C TYR A 212 31.56 -18.68 17.13
N GLN A 213 31.49 -17.70 16.23
CA GLN A 213 32.37 -17.62 15.07
C GLN A 213 33.81 -17.41 15.51
N VAL A 214 34.03 -16.45 16.41
CA VAL A 214 35.37 -16.16 16.93
C VAL A 214 35.89 -17.34 17.76
N ASP A 215 35.09 -17.89 18.66
CA ASP A 215 35.45 -19.05 19.47
C ASP A 215 35.89 -20.23 18.59
N ASN A 216 35.13 -20.55 17.54
CA ASN A 216 35.46 -21.63 16.63
C ASN A 216 36.76 -21.35 15.85
N GLU A 217 36.93 -20.13 15.34
CA GLU A 217 38.11 -19.70 14.58
C GLU A 217 39.40 -19.80 15.39
N LEU A 218 39.37 -19.34 16.65
CA LEU A 218 40.53 -19.40 17.55
C LEU A 218 40.94 -20.84 17.83
N LEU A 219 39.96 -21.72 18.08
CA LEU A 219 40.19 -23.13 18.40
C LEU A 219 40.62 -23.96 17.19
N THR A 220 40.26 -23.57 15.96
CA THR A 220 40.65 -24.32 14.74
C THR A 220 41.90 -23.80 14.06
N HIS A 221 42.18 -22.49 14.11
CA HIS A 221 43.21 -21.88 13.26
C HIS A 221 44.38 -21.22 14.00
N GLN A 222 44.27 -20.93 15.30
CA GLN A 222 45.32 -20.20 16.03
C GLN A 222 46.13 -21.03 17.03
N ASN A 223 46.03 -22.36 16.98
CA ASN A 223 46.80 -23.28 17.82
C ASN A 223 46.67 -22.98 19.33
N ILE A 224 45.53 -22.41 19.74
CA ILE A 224 45.22 -22.11 21.14
C ILE A 224 44.67 -23.38 21.79
N ASN A 225 45.24 -23.78 22.92
CA ASN A 225 44.75 -24.92 23.66
C ASN A 225 43.32 -24.68 24.16
N LYS A 226 42.42 -25.59 23.81
CA LYS A 226 41.00 -25.54 24.16
C LYS A 226 40.77 -25.44 25.67
N ILE A 227 41.60 -26.09 26.48
CA ILE A 227 41.45 -26.12 27.94
C ILE A 227 41.80 -24.75 28.54
N ASP A 228 42.93 -24.17 28.11
CA ASP A 228 43.38 -22.86 28.58
C ASP A 228 42.35 -21.78 28.23
N TYR A 229 41.77 -21.87 27.03
CA TYR A 229 40.69 -20.98 26.59
C TYR A 229 39.42 -21.10 27.45
N LEU A 230 38.97 -22.33 27.75
CA LEU A 230 37.80 -22.55 28.60
C LEU A 230 38.03 -22.08 30.04
N ASN A 231 39.25 -22.23 30.57
CA ASN A 231 39.62 -21.74 31.89
C ASN A 231 39.60 -20.19 31.94
N LEU A 232 40.02 -19.51 30.88
CA LEU A 232 39.90 -18.06 30.74
C LEU A 232 38.43 -17.62 30.82
N LEU A 233 37.55 -18.25 30.03
CA LEU A 233 36.11 -17.94 30.04
C LEU A 233 35.46 -18.23 31.41
N LYS A 234 35.89 -19.31 32.08
CA LYS A 234 35.41 -19.66 33.42
C LYS A 234 35.80 -18.60 34.45
N ARG A 235 37.06 -18.14 34.43
CA ARG A 235 37.56 -17.09 35.32
C ARG A 235 36.83 -15.77 35.11
N GLU A 236 36.47 -15.44 33.87
CA GLU A 236 35.67 -14.27 33.54
C GLU A 236 34.25 -14.36 34.16
N ILE A 237 33.64 -15.54 34.17
CA ILE A 237 32.36 -15.78 34.87
C ILE A 237 32.53 -15.61 36.38
N GLU A 238 33.53 -16.27 36.98
CA GLU A 238 33.74 -16.28 38.43
C GLU A 238 33.95 -14.85 38.98
N ASN A 239 34.74 -14.03 38.29
CA ASN A 239 34.99 -12.63 38.67
C ASN A 239 33.75 -11.73 38.53
N SER A 240 32.81 -12.06 37.64
CA SER A 240 31.58 -11.26 37.44
C SER A 240 30.51 -11.46 38.52
N ILE A 241 30.56 -12.59 39.26
CA ILE A 241 29.54 -12.99 40.24
C ILE A 241 29.68 -12.21 41.56
N GLN A 242 30.83 -11.61 41.84
CA GLN A 242 31.15 -10.99 43.13
C GLN A 242 30.59 -9.57 43.35
N THR A 243 29.81 -9.01 42.42
CA THR A 243 29.22 -7.68 42.56
C THR A 243 27.71 -7.69 42.30
N ASN A 244 26.92 -7.91 43.37
CA ASN A 244 25.58 -7.35 43.66
C ASN A 244 24.63 -8.32 44.39
N LEU A 245 23.81 -7.76 45.29
CA LEU A 245 22.76 -8.43 46.09
C LEU A 245 21.56 -8.97 45.27
N TYR A 246 21.65 -9.00 43.94
CA TYR A 246 20.67 -9.63 43.06
C TYR A 246 21.35 -10.75 42.27
N SER A 247 20.85 -11.98 42.42
CA SER A 247 21.29 -13.15 41.66
C SER A 247 20.84 -13.03 40.20
N TYR A 248 21.63 -12.32 39.39
CA TYR A 248 21.63 -12.45 37.94
C TYR A 248 22.27 -13.81 37.62
N PHE A 249 21.47 -14.88 37.66
CA PHE A 249 21.89 -16.22 37.25
C PHE A 249 22.68 -16.11 35.94
N GLY A 250 23.98 -16.46 36.03
CA GLY A 250 25.10 -16.24 35.12
C GLY A 250 24.78 -15.85 33.67
N HIS A 251 25.53 -14.85 33.17
CA HIS A 251 25.54 -14.39 31.78
C HIS A 251 25.17 -15.51 30.78
N PRO A 252 23.94 -15.53 30.25
CA PRO A 252 23.45 -16.63 29.42
C PRO A 252 24.21 -16.75 28.09
N THR A 253 25.06 -15.76 27.76
CA THR A 253 25.95 -15.77 26.60
C THR A 253 27.16 -16.68 26.82
N ILE A 254 27.89 -16.55 27.94
CA ILE A 254 29.11 -17.34 28.19
C ILE A 254 28.78 -18.81 28.39
N LYS A 255 27.71 -19.14 29.15
CA LYS A 255 27.22 -20.52 29.27
C LYS A 255 26.92 -21.14 27.90
N LYS A 256 26.31 -20.38 27.00
CA LYS A 256 26.04 -20.86 25.64
C LYS A 256 27.30 -20.98 24.80
N ARG A 257 28.29 -20.09 24.95
CA ARG A 257 29.60 -20.20 24.29
C ARG A 257 30.29 -21.50 24.67
N ILE A 258 30.40 -21.78 25.98
CA ILE A 258 30.96 -23.05 26.48
C ILE A 258 30.19 -24.25 25.92
N LYS A 259 28.85 -24.22 25.95
CA LYS A 259 28.01 -25.28 25.36
C LYS A 259 28.30 -25.49 23.88
N MET A 260 28.49 -24.44 23.10
CA MET A 260 28.75 -24.54 21.66
C MET A 260 30.20 -24.96 21.35
N ILE A 261 31.18 -24.56 22.17
CA ILE A 261 32.58 -25.03 22.11
C ILE A 261 32.68 -26.52 22.44
N ALA A 262 31.89 -27.00 23.40
CA ALA A 262 31.84 -28.40 23.80
C ALA A 262 31.07 -29.28 22.79
N LYS A 263 30.23 -28.68 21.95
CA LYS A 263 29.37 -29.40 21.01
C LYS A 263 30.18 -29.97 19.83
N SER A 264 29.84 -31.18 19.39
CA SER A 264 30.38 -31.76 18.16
C SER A 264 29.92 -30.98 16.92
N LYS A 265 30.75 -31.02 15.86
CA LYS A 265 30.40 -30.40 14.57
C LYS A 265 29.10 -30.99 14.04
N SER A 266 28.18 -30.13 13.62
CA SER A 266 26.89 -30.53 13.06
C SER A 266 27.07 -31.22 11.71
N ASN A 267 26.28 -32.26 11.44
CA ASN A 267 26.30 -32.98 10.16
C ASN A 267 26.01 -32.01 8.99
N THR A 268 26.83 -32.06 7.93
CA THR A 268 26.69 -31.23 6.74
C THR A 268 25.33 -31.38 6.05
N MET A 269 24.66 -32.52 6.18
CA MET A 269 23.28 -32.73 5.68
C MET A 269 22.26 -31.74 6.27
N LEU A 270 22.51 -31.22 7.48
CA LEU A 270 21.66 -30.19 8.11
C LEU A 270 21.69 -28.86 7.34
N LYS A 271 22.67 -28.64 6.45
CA LYS A 271 22.69 -27.47 5.55
C LYS A 271 21.47 -27.44 4.62
N ILE A 272 20.90 -28.59 4.26
CA ILE A 272 19.68 -28.65 3.43
C ILE A 272 18.49 -27.98 4.13
N LYS A 273 18.43 -28.01 5.47
CA LYS A 273 17.37 -27.32 6.22
C LYS A 273 17.35 -25.82 5.95
N TYR A 274 18.48 -25.21 5.59
CA TYR A 274 18.53 -23.77 5.26
C TYR A 274 17.78 -23.47 3.96
N LEU A 275 17.67 -24.45 3.06
CA LEU A 275 16.85 -24.34 1.85
C LEU A 275 15.35 -24.25 2.18
N ALA A 276 14.92 -24.72 3.37
CA ALA A 276 13.55 -24.57 3.85
C ALA A 276 13.14 -23.12 4.15
N ILE A 277 14.09 -22.17 4.17
CA ILE A 277 13.78 -20.74 4.27
C ILE A 277 13.12 -20.23 2.97
N LEU A 278 13.50 -20.77 1.80
CA LEU A 278 12.94 -20.37 0.51
C LEU A 278 11.42 -20.58 0.40
N PRO A 279 10.85 -21.77 0.67
CA PRO A 279 9.40 -21.95 0.62
C PRO A 279 8.66 -21.11 1.65
N VAL A 280 9.25 -20.83 2.81
CA VAL A 280 8.70 -19.92 3.81
C VAL A 280 8.61 -18.49 3.27
N ILE A 281 9.68 -18.01 2.63
CA ILE A 281 9.69 -16.70 1.97
C ILE A 281 8.60 -16.64 0.90
N PHE A 282 8.53 -17.66 0.05
CA PHE A 282 7.53 -17.74 -1.01
C PHE A 282 6.11 -17.69 -0.43
N LEU A 283 5.83 -18.48 0.62
CA LEU A 283 4.54 -18.47 1.30
C LEU A 283 4.20 -17.09 1.88
N LEU A 284 5.18 -16.41 2.49
CA LEU A 284 4.98 -15.05 3.00
C LEU A 284 4.72 -14.06 1.87
N MET A 285 5.46 -14.14 0.76
CA MET A 285 5.22 -13.30 -0.42
C MET A 285 3.79 -13.46 -0.92
N VAL A 286 3.29 -14.70 -1.04
CA VAL A 286 1.91 -15.00 -1.46
C VAL A 286 0.91 -14.40 -0.46
N SER A 287 1.11 -14.58 0.84
CA SER A 287 0.19 -14.09 1.89
C SER A 287 0.04 -12.56 1.91
N PHE A 288 1.04 -11.80 1.47
CA PHE A 288 0.99 -10.34 1.43
C PHE A 288 0.62 -9.78 0.05
N THR A 289 0.37 -10.63 -0.95
CA THR A 289 -0.19 -10.19 -2.23
C THR A 289 -1.60 -9.67 -2.02
N LYS A 290 -1.87 -8.45 -2.51
CA LYS A 290 -3.25 -7.96 -2.62
C LYS A 290 -3.85 -8.61 -3.86
N ALA A 291 -5.02 -9.22 -3.73
CA ALA A 291 -5.81 -9.59 -4.89
C ALA A 291 -6.12 -8.31 -5.67
N THR A 292 -5.61 -8.20 -6.89
CA THR A 292 -6.04 -7.18 -7.82
C THR A 292 -7.37 -7.68 -8.37
N THR A 293 -8.48 -7.25 -7.78
CA THR A 293 -9.79 -7.39 -8.41
C THR A 293 -9.78 -6.55 -9.67
N ILE A 294 -9.37 -7.16 -10.78
CA ILE A 294 -9.72 -6.67 -12.11
C ILE A 294 -11.21 -6.93 -12.20
N LEU A 295 -12.03 -5.95 -11.82
CA LEU A 295 -13.44 -5.99 -12.15
C LEU A 295 -13.49 -6.15 -13.67
N PRO A 296 -14.07 -7.22 -14.23
CA PRO A 296 -14.41 -7.20 -15.63
C PRO A 296 -15.36 -6.02 -15.77
N ILE A 297 -14.91 -4.94 -16.40
CA ILE A 297 -15.80 -3.88 -16.83
C ILE A 297 -16.65 -4.55 -17.91
N LYS A 298 -17.74 -5.18 -17.50
CA LYS A 298 -18.86 -5.46 -18.38
C LYS A 298 -19.29 -4.07 -18.81
N LYS A 299 -18.86 -3.64 -19.99
CA LYS A 299 -19.29 -2.40 -20.63
C LYS A 299 -20.81 -2.47 -20.60
N VAL A 300 -21.44 -1.77 -19.65
CA VAL A 300 -22.88 -1.54 -19.71
C VAL A 300 -22.99 -0.61 -20.91
N VAL A 301 -23.31 -1.21 -22.07
CA VAL A 301 -23.60 -0.45 -23.27
C VAL A 301 -24.93 0.24 -22.98
N TYR A 302 -24.86 1.42 -22.36
CA TYR A 302 -26.00 2.32 -22.29
C TYR A 302 -26.43 2.61 -23.73
N SER A 303 -27.71 2.49 -24.01
CA SER A 303 -28.26 2.79 -25.34
C SER A 303 -28.30 4.31 -25.49
N SER A 304 -27.13 4.92 -25.71
CA SER A 304 -26.96 6.37 -25.78
C SER A 304 -27.48 6.99 -27.08
N LYS A 305 -27.71 6.19 -28.12
CA LYS A 305 -28.33 6.64 -29.38
C LYS A 305 -29.86 6.57 -29.29
N PRO A 306 -30.59 7.70 -29.50
CA PRO A 306 -32.04 7.70 -29.67
C PRO A 306 -32.46 6.68 -30.74
N SER A 307 -33.34 5.75 -30.41
CA SER A 307 -33.60 4.60 -31.31
C SER A 307 -35.01 4.00 -31.23
N ILE A 308 -35.92 4.59 -30.46
CA ILE A 308 -37.33 4.20 -30.42
C ILE A 308 -38.22 5.42 -30.66
N SER A 309 -39.47 5.18 -31.03
CA SER A 309 -40.53 6.19 -31.02
C SER A 309 -40.59 6.94 -29.67
N PRO A 310 -40.74 8.28 -29.67
CA PRO A 310 -40.95 9.06 -28.46
C PRO A 310 -42.38 8.91 -27.89
N ILE A 311 -43.31 8.32 -28.65
CA ILE A 311 -44.68 8.04 -28.20
C ILE A 311 -44.88 6.52 -28.10
N LYS A 312 -45.48 6.10 -26.99
CA LYS A 312 -45.84 4.70 -26.76
C LYS A 312 -47.13 4.37 -27.51
N SER A 313 -47.03 3.88 -28.74
CA SER A 313 -48.15 3.44 -29.58
C SER A 313 -47.80 2.14 -30.31
N ASP A 314 -48.75 1.21 -30.40
CA ASP A 314 -48.63 -0.05 -31.15
C ASP A 314 -48.83 0.16 -32.67
N SER A 315 -49.22 1.37 -33.07
CA SER A 315 -49.44 1.76 -34.47
C SER A 315 -48.37 2.75 -34.95
N LYS A 316 -48.13 2.76 -36.27
CA LYS A 316 -47.16 3.63 -36.93
C LYS A 316 -47.42 5.10 -36.56
N ILE A 317 -46.36 5.83 -36.25
CA ILE A 317 -46.42 7.25 -35.90
C ILE A 317 -46.93 8.07 -37.11
N ASP A 318 -47.91 8.94 -36.88
CA ASP A 318 -48.41 9.90 -37.88
C ASP A 318 -47.65 11.24 -37.75
N ILE A 319 -46.73 11.49 -38.69
CA ILE A 319 -45.90 12.71 -38.74
C ILE A 319 -46.66 13.78 -39.51
N THR A 320 -47.06 14.86 -38.82
CA THR A 320 -47.81 15.98 -39.38
C THR A 320 -46.92 17.09 -39.93
N ALA A 321 -45.67 17.18 -39.47
CA ALA A 321 -44.65 18.07 -40.03
C ALA A 321 -43.25 17.44 -39.93
N GLN A 322 -42.48 17.55 -41.02
CA GLN A 322 -41.13 16.97 -41.12
C GLN A 322 -40.03 17.96 -40.69
N PHE A 323 -38.82 17.47 -40.47
CA PHE A 323 -37.65 18.32 -40.26
C PHE A 323 -37.30 19.08 -41.56
N GLY A 324 -36.86 20.34 -41.46
CA GLY A 324 -36.51 21.16 -42.63
C GLY A 324 -37.45 22.33 -42.92
N LEU A 325 -37.44 22.84 -44.14
CA LEU A 325 -38.23 24.02 -44.53
C LEU A 325 -39.72 23.68 -44.67
N ASN A 326 -40.53 24.17 -43.75
CA ASN A 326 -41.99 23.99 -43.73
C ASN A 326 -42.74 25.31 -43.90
N LYS A 327 -44.00 25.26 -44.37
CA LYS A 327 -44.88 26.44 -44.38
C LYS A 327 -45.08 26.95 -42.95
N HIS A 328 -44.98 28.25 -42.74
CA HIS A 328 -45.12 28.85 -41.42
C HIS A 328 -46.54 28.62 -40.88
N PRO A 329 -46.71 28.11 -39.65
CA PRO A 329 -48.02 27.74 -39.15
C PRO A 329 -48.97 28.93 -39.03
N PHE A 330 -48.50 30.12 -38.66
CA PHE A 330 -49.37 31.27 -38.38
C PHE A 330 -49.36 32.38 -39.46
N LEU A 331 -48.46 32.31 -40.45
CA LEU A 331 -48.26 33.37 -41.44
C LEU A 331 -48.49 32.78 -42.82
N LYS A 332 -49.32 33.43 -43.65
CA LYS A 332 -49.55 32.99 -45.03
C LYS A 332 -48.30 33.30 -45.88
N ASN A 333 -47.95 32.38 -46.78
CA ASN A 333 -46.87 32.51 -47.77
C ASN A 333 -45.44 32.70 -47.23
N THR A 334 -45.15 32.26 -46.00
CA THR A 334 -43.76 32.22 -45.48
C THR A 334 -43.37 30.80 -45.12
N THR A 335 -42.07 30.48 -45.21
CA THR A 335 -41.50 29.20 -44.78
C THR A 335 -40.61 29.42 -43.56
N ARG A 336 -40.53 28.42 -42.68
CA ARG A 336 -39.67 28.42 -41.50
C ARG A 336 -38.92 27.10 -41.41
N GLN A 337 -37.67 27.16 -40.99
CA GLN A 337 -36.90 25.98 -40.61
C GLN A 337 -37.53 25.30 -39.40
N HIS A 338 -37.91 24.05 -39.57
CA HIS A 338 -38.46 23.18 -38.54
C HIS A 338 -37.34 22.30 -37.98
N ASN A 339 -37.05 22.47 -36.70
CA ASN A 339 -35.88 21.86 -36.03
C ASN A 339 -36.16 20.47 -35.46
N GLY A 340 -37.31 19.88 -35.79
CA GLY A 340 -37.74 18.57 -35.32
C GLY A 340 -38.83 17.99 -36.21
N ILE A 341 -39.61 17.06 -35.67
CA ILE A 341 -40.82 16.54 -36.28
C ILE A 341 -42.01 16.80 -35.38
N ASP A 342 -43.18 17.01 -35.99
CA ASP A 342 -44.44 17.08 -35.28
C ASP A 342 -45.17 15.75 -35.46
N ILE A 343 -45.55 15.14 -34.35
CA ILE A 343 -46.23 13.86 -34.29
C ILE A 343 -47.64 14.06 -33.77
N ARG A 344 -48.65 13.62 -34.52
CA ARG A 344 -50.04 13.66 -34.06
C ARG A 344 -50.18 12.87 -32.75
N ALA A 345 -50.62 13.56 -31.71
CA ALA A 345 -50.85 12.96 -30.40
C ALA A 345 -51.98 13.72 -29.68
N ALA A 346 -52.99 13.00 -29.21
CA ALA A 346 -54.03 13.60 -28.37
C ALA A 346 -53.42 14.07 -27.03
N VAL A 347 -54.04 15.04 -26.38
CA VAL A 347 -53.62 15.47 -25.03
C VAL A 347 -53.63 14.26 -24.09
N GLY A 348 -52.54 14.04 -23.35
CA GLY A 348 -52.39 12.91 -22.43
C GLY A 348 -51.71 11.67 -23.02
N THR A 349 -51.32 11.66 -24.31
CA THR A 349 -50.60 10.50 -24.89
C THR A 349 -49.25 10.31 -24.19
N THR A 350 -48.92 9.06 -23.84
CA THR A 350 -47.69 8.73 -23.10
C THR A 350 -46.43 8.96 -23.94
N ILE A 351 -45.49 9.71 -23.37
CA ILE A 351 -44.18 10.02 -23.97
C ILE A 351 -43.08 9.28 -23.22
N VAL A 352 -42.17 8.69 -23.97
CA VAL A 352 -41.06 7.88 -23.45
C VAL A 352 -39.69 8.41 -23.88
N ALA A 353 -38.66 8.19 -23.06
CA ALA A 353 -37.29 8.54 -23.40
C ALA A 353 -36.77 7.65 -24.54
N THR A 354 -36.26 8.24 -25.61
CA THR A 354 -35.82 7.49 -26.80
C THR A 354 -34.43 6.84 -26.65
N ALA A 355 -33.70 7.20 -25.59
CA ALA A 355 -32.40 6.67 -25.18
C ALA A 355 -32.18 6.86 -23.66
N ASP A 356 -31.18 6.18 -23.11
CA ASP A 356 -30.76 6.39 -21.72
C ASP A 356 -30.17 7.80 -21.57
N GLY A 357 -30.45 8.50 -20.47
CA GLY A 357 -29.95 9.86 -20.30
C GLY A 357 -30.30 10.50 -18.96
N VAL A 358 -30.02 11.80 -18.87
CA VAL A 358 -30.33 12.63 -17.69
C VAL A 358 -31.22 13.79 -18.12
N ILE A 359 -32.30 14.04 -17.38
CA ILE A 359 -33.18 15.19 -17.61
C ILE A 359 -32.39 16.48 -17.35
N ALA A 360 -32.10 17.21 -18.42
CA ALA A 360 -31.39 18.49 -18.35
C ALA A 360 -32.34 19.65 -18.02
N SER A 361 -33.56 19.61 -18.56
CA SER A 361 -34.61 20.60 -18.29
C SER A 361 -36.00 19.96 -18.35
N ALA A 362 -36.92 20.48 -17.54
CA ALA A 362 -38.34 20.13 -17.49
C ALA A 362 -39.09 21.39 -17.03
N SER A 363 -39.38 22.30 -17.95
CA SER A 363 -39.92 23.63 -17.64
C SER A 363 -40.79 24.19 -18.76
N SER A 364 -41.58 25.22 -18.46
CA SER A 364 -42.33 25.96 -19.48
C SER A 364 -41.43 27.00 -20.16
N GLU A 365 -41.30 26.91 -21.49
CA GLU A 365 -40.37 27.69 -22.30
C GLU A 365 -41.06 28.38 -23.49
N GLY A 366 -41.80 29.46 -23.20
CA GLY A 366 -42.34 30.37 -24.21
C GLY A 366 -43.11 29.66 -25.32
N ASN A 367 -42.66 29.82 -26.58
CA ASN A 367 -43.30 29.21 -27.75
C ASN A 367 -43.29 27.67 -27.74
N TRP A 368 -42.34 27.04 -27.05
CA TRP A 368 -42.25 25.57 -26.93
C TRP A 368 -43.26 24.99 -25.94
N GLY A 369 -43.89 25.84 -25.12
CA GLY A 369 -44.74 25.37 -24.03
C GLY A 369 -43.94 24.61 -23.00
N ASN A 370 -44.52 23.58 -22.39
CA ASN A 370 -43.78 22.68 -21.52
C ASN A 370 -42.78 21.88 -22.35
N LEU A 371 -41.49 22.13 -22.09
CA LEU A 371 -40.36 21.53 -22.78
C LEU A 371 -39.58 20.63 -21.83
N LEU A 372 -39.33 19.42 -22.29
CA LEU A 372 -38.43 18.48 -21.65
C LEU A 372 -37.19 18.29 -22.52
N ILE A 373 -36.00 18.37 -21.91
CA ILE A 373 -34.72 18.15 -22.56
C ILE A 373 -33.98 17.04 -21.84
N ILE A 374 -33.54 16.02 -22.58
CA ILE A 374 -32.75 14.91 -22.07
C ILE A 374 -31.37 14.95 -22.73
N LYS A 375 -30.32 14.94 -21.91
CA LYS A 375 -28.94 14.77 -22.37
C LYS A 375 -28.56 13.30 -22.33
N HIS A 376 -28.00 12.81 -23.42
CA HIS A 376 -27.51 11.45 -23.59
C HIS A 376 -25.98 11.46 -23.75
N GLU A 377 -25.35 10.29 -23.76
CA GLU A 377 -23.92 10.21 -24.08
C GLU A 377 -23.66 10.48 -25.58
N ASN A 378 -22.38 10.63 -25.97
CA ASN A 378 -21.94 10.86 -27.34
C ASN A 378 -22.52 12.13 -28.01
N GLY A 379 -22.89 13.14 -27.20
CA GLY A 379 -23.32 14.46 -27.69
C GLY A 379 -24.78 14.52 -28.16
N PHE A 380 -25.58 13.49 -27.90
CA PHE A 380 -27.00 13.49 -28.23
C PHE A 380 -27.83 14.24 -27.18
N GLU A 381 -28.76 15.06 -27.63
CA GLU A 381 -29.82 15.63 -26.80
C GLU A 381 -31.18 15.40 -27.47
N THR A 382 -32.20 15.07 -26.69
CA THR A 382 -33.57 14.95 -27.21
C THR A 382 -34.50 15.95 -26.52
N LEU A 383 -35.38 16.56 -27.31
CA LEU A 383 -36.30 17.60 -26.88
C LEU A 383 -37.74 17.16 -27.15
N TYR A 384 -38.62 17.35 -26.17
CA TYR A 384 -40.04 16.98 -26.21
C TYR A 384 -40.85 18.19 -25.77
N ALA A 385 -41.58 18.79 -26.70
CA ALA A 385 -42.27 20.07 -26.46
C ALA A 385 -43.79 19.94 -26.54
N HIS A 386 -44.47 21.02 -26.17
CA HIS A 386 -45.92 21.13 -26.11
C HIS A 386 -46.57 20.16 -25.11
N LEU A 387 -45.83 19.73 -24.09
CA LEU A 387 -46.30 18.73 -23.14
C LEU A 387 -47.46 19.24 -22.28
N ASN A 388 -48.36 18.36 -21.86
CA ASN A 388 -49.36 18.70 -20.85
C ASN A 388 -48.75 18.67 -19.46
N SER A 389 -47.98 17.62 -19.16
CA SER A 389 -47.35 17.42 -17.85
C SER A 389 -46.06 16.61 -17.95
N PHE A 390 -45.18 16.82 -16.97
CA PHE A 390 -43.93 16.07 -16.80
C PHE A 390 -44.13 14.91 -15.82
N ASN A 391 -43.51 13.76 -16.12
CA ASN A 391 -43.41 12.62 -15.20
C ASN A 391 -41.99 12.45 -14.63
N CYS A 392 -41.17 13.48 -14.76
CA CYS A 392 -39.77 13.47 -14.33
C CYS A 392 -39.34 14.87 -13.84
N LYS A 393 -38.16 14.95 -13.22
CA LYS A 393 -37.59 16.20 -12.71
C LYS A 393 -36.16 16.40 -13.22
N LYS A 394 -35.71 17.66 -13.31
CA LYS A 394 -34.32 18.01 -13.65
C LYS A 394 -33.33 17.22 -12.78
N GLY A 395 -32.31 16.64 -13.41
CA GLY A 395 -31.30 15.80 -12.77
C GLY A 395 -31.68 14.31 -12.63
N GLN A 396 -32.92 13.93 -12.93
CA GLN A 396 -33.32 12.52 -12.92
C GLN A 396 -32.63 11.75 -14.05
N VAL A 397 -32.09 10.58 -13.72
CA VAL A 397 -31.60 9.60 -14.71
C VAL A 397 -32.80 8.81 -15.23
N VAL A 398 -32.91 8.68 -16.54
CA VAL A 398 -34.00 7.95 -17.20
C VAL A 398 -33.43 6.87 -18.11
N LYS A 399 -34.14 5.75 -18.21
CA LYS A 399 -33.82 4.67 -19.14
C LYS A 399 -34.61 4.81 -20.43
N LYS A 400 -34.05 4.29 -21.52
CA LYS A 400 -34.77 4.13 -22.79
C LYS A 400 -36.11 3.42 -22.58
N GLY A 401 -37.19 4.02 -23.06
CA GLY A 401 -38.57 3.52 -22.91
C GLY A 401 -39.27 3.93 -21.61
N GLU A 402 -38.58 4.60 -20.68
CA GLU A 402 -39.17 5.11 -19.45
C GLU A 402 -40.13 6.27 -19.75
N VAL A 403 -41.26 6.32 -19.04
CA VAL A 403 -42.29 7.35 -19.22
C VAL A 403 -41.81 8.66 -18.60
N ILE A 404 -41.66 9.68 -19.44
CA ILE A 404 -41.08 10.99 -19.08
C ILE A 404 -42.10 12.12 -19.04
N GLY A 405 -43.28 11.93 -19.62
CA GLY A 405 -44.36 12.90 -19.59
C GLY A 405 -45.52 12.52 -20.50
N TYR A 406 -46.39 13.49 -20.74
CA TYR A 406 -47.60 13.31 -21.53
C TYR A 406 -47.76 14.46 -22.54
N SER A 407 -48.14 14.14 -23.78
CA SER A 407 -48.34 15.12 -24.84
C SER A 407 -49.46 16.10 -24.48
N GLY A 408 -49.43 17.29 -25.07
CA GLY A 408 -50.42 18.31 -24.82
C GLY A 408 -50.54 19.29 -25.98
N GLU A 409 -50.91 20.51 -25.64
CA GLU A 409 -51.05 21.63 -26.57
C GLU A 409 -50.52 22.93 -25.97
N THR A 410 -49.55 22.84 -25.05
CA THR A 410 -48.97 24.03 -24.40
C THR A 410 -48.05 24.80 -25.35
N GLY A 411 -47.92 26.12 -25.13
CA GLY A 411 -47.10 26.98 -25.99
C GLY A 411 -47.85 27.42 -27.24
N LYS A 412 -47.12 27.64 -28.34
CA LYS A 412 -47.68 28.23 -29.57
C LYS A 412 -47.96 27.17 -30.63
N VAL A 413 -49.11 26.51 -30.52
CA VAL A 413 -49.53 25.41 -31.40
C VAL A 413 -50.92 25.64 -32.01
N LYS A 414 -51.27 24.88 -33.07
CA LYS A 414 -52.61 24.89 -33.68
C LYS A 414 -53.56 23.85 -33.09
N GLY A 415 -53.02 22.86 -32.39
CA GLY A 415 -53.75 21.76 -31.79
C GLY A 415 -52.79 20.71 -31.21
N PRO A 416 -53.32 19.68 -30.54
CA PRO A 416 -52.54 18.69 -29.82
C PRO A 416 -51.57 17.90 -30.72
N HIS A 417 -50.30 17.91 -30.34
CA HIS A 417 -49.24 17.11 -30.96
C HIS A 417 -48.00 17.06 -30.05
N LEU A 418 -47.08 16.15 -30.34
CA LEU A 418 -45.74 16.17 -29.79
C LEU A 418 -44.79 16.78 -30.82
N HIS A 419 -44.09 17.85 -30.46
CA HIS A 419 -42.91 18.27 -31.20
C HIS A 419 -41.68 17.57 -30.61
N TYR A 420 -40.98 16.79 -31.44
CA TYR A 420 -39.80 16.01 -31.05
C TYR A 420 -38.58 16.41 -31.88
N ALA A 421 -37.48 16.75 -31.21
CA ALA A 421 -36.24 17.13 -31.87
C ALA A 421 -35.04 16.39 -31.30
N ILE A 422 -34.01 16.19 -32.13
CA ILE A 422 -32.73 15.60 -31.73
C ILE A 422 -31.64 16.61 -32.06
N LYS A 423 -30.73 16.82 -31.11
CA LYS A 423 -29.45 17.46 -31.36
C LYS A 423 -28.32 16.45 -31.29
N LEU A 424 -27.33 16.61 -32.17
CA LEU A 424 -26.05 15.93 -32.08
C LEU A 424 -24.96 17.00 -32.07
N ASN A 425 -24.15 17.04 -31.02
CA ASN A 425 -23.10 18.04 -30.83
C ASN A 425 -23.63 19.48 -30.99
N ASN A 426 -24.79 19.76 -30.38
CA ASN A 426 -25.48 21.04 -30.37
C ASN A 426 -26.12 21.50 -31.70
N GLU A 427 -26.11 20.67 -32.75
CA GLU A 427 -26.80 20.92 -34.02
C GLU A 427 -28.06 20.06 -34.15
N PHE A 428 -29.17 20.64 -34.64
CA PHE A 428 -30.40 19.89 -34.88
C PHE A 428 -30.26 18.97 -36.09
N VAL A 429 -30.62 17.69 -35.91
CA VAL A 429 -30.60 16.66 -36.95
C VAL A 429 -32.00 16.12 -37.20
N ASN A 430 -32.22 15.52 -38.37
CA ASN A 430 -33.52 14.95 -38.73
C ASN A 430 -33.86 13.75 -37.81
N PRO A 431 -34.91 13.83 -36.96
CA PRO A 431 -35.24 12.75 -36.03
C PRO A 431 -35.61 11.42 -36.69
N ILE A 432 -36.12 11.44 -37.93
CA ILE A 432 -36.54 10.23 -38.68
C ILE A 432 -35.37 9.28 -38.92
N ASP A 433 -34.14 9.78 -38.99
CA ASP A 433 -32.94 8.95 -39.22
C ASP A 433 -32.54 8.12 -37.98
N TYR A 434 -33.18 8.38 -36.83
CA TYR A 434 -32.82 7.81 -35.53
C TYR A 434 -33.94 6.95 -34.96
N ILE A 435 -35.20 7.36 -35.08
CA ILE A 435 -36.34 6.65 -34.51
C ILE A 435 -36.88 5.57 -35.48
N LYS A 436 -37.32 4.44 -34.93
CA LYS A 436 -37.94 3.34 -35.68
C LYS A 436 -39.38 3.14 -35.27
#